data_AF-A0A933AJ23-F1
#
_entry.id   AF-A0A933AJ23-F1
#
_cell.length_a   1.000
_cell.length_b   1.000
_cell.length_c   1.000
_cell.angle_alpha   90.00
_cell.angle_beta   90.00
_cell.angle_gamma   90.00
#
_symmetry.space_group_name_H-M   'P 1'
#
loop_
_entity.id
_entity.type
_entity.pdbx_description
1 polymer ?
#
loop_
_entity_poly.entity_id
_entity_poly.type
_entity_poly.pdbx_seq_one_letter_code
_entity_poly.pdbx_strand_id
1 'polypeptide(L)'
;MVFNYFTTSSLINAFTSFFLCFFLLFRSPKSKLNNVFCLFTFVVGFWATGLFFTISARDPDSALFFNRALMMAAVFIPSSYLHFVCLLLGIYEEKKK
;
A
#
# COMPACT_ATOMS: atom_id res chain seq x y z
N MET A 1 -9.15 14.94 -18.67
CA MET A 1 -9.85 15.42 -17.46
C MET A 1 -9.17 14.78 -16.26
N VAL A 2 -8.67 15.56 -15.30
CA VAL A 2 -7.87 15.06 -14.15
C VAL A 2 -8.73 14.19 -13.22
N PHE A 3 -10.02 14.50 -13.10
CA PHE A 3 -10.97 13.70 -12.36
C PHE A 3 -11.70 12.75 -13.30
N ASN A 4 -11.40 11.46 -13.17
CA ASN A 4 -12.09 10.36 -13.81
C ASN A 4 -12.28 9.24 -12.78
N TYR A 5 -12.98 8.17 -13.16
CA TYR A 5 -13.24 7.05 -12.27
C TYR A 5 -11.95 6.43 -11.68
N PHE A 6 -10.91 6.29 -12.49
CA PHE A 6 -9.65 5.69 -12.08
C PHE A 6 -8.84 6.60 -11.14
N THR A 7 -8.75 7.90 -11.42
CA THR A 7 -8.02 8.85 -10.56
C THR A 7 -8.73 9.03 -9.22
N THR A 8 -10.06 9.10 -9.22
CA THR A 8 -10.87 9.19 -7.99
C THR A 8 -10.73 7.92 -7.15
N SER A 9 -10.84 6.75 -7.76
CA SER A 9 -10.64 5.46 -7.07
C SER A 9 -9.24 5.33 -6.48
N SER A 10 -8.21 5.75 -7.24
CA SER A 10 -6.82 5.72 -6.77
C SER A 10 -6.60 6.63 -5.58
N LEU A 11 -7.21 7.82 -5.58
CA LEU A 11 -7.10 8.78 -4.50
C LEU A 11 -7.79 8.28 -3.22
N ILE A 12 -9.01 7.75 -3.35
CA ILE A 12 -9.73 7.12 -2.22
C ILE A 12 -8.89 5.98 -1.63
N ASN A 13 -8.34 5.10 -2.48
CA ASN A 13 -7.51 4.00 -2.03
C ASN A 13 -6.25 4.49 -1.28
N ALA A 14 -5.56 5.50 -1.80
CA ALA A 14 -4.40 6.09 -1.14
C ALA A 14 -4.77 6.65 0.24
N PHE A 15 -5.84 7.44 0.32
CA PHE A 15 -6.31 8.01 1.59
C PHE A 15 -6.72 6.94 2.59
N THR A 16 -7.52 5.95 2.19
CA THR A 16 -7.94 4.85 3.08
C THR A 16 -6.73 4.06 3.57
N SER A 17 -5.78 3.77 2.69
CA SER A 17 -4.59 2.99 3.01
C SER A 17 -3.66 3.73 3.99
N PHE A 18 -3.37 5.01 3.75
CA PHE A 18 -2.58 5.81 4.68
C PHE A 18 -3.29 6.07 6.01
N PHE A 19 -4.60 6.32 5.97
CA PHE A 19 -5.40 6.47 7.18
C PHE A 19 -5.36 5.20 8.04
N LEU A 20 -5.51 4.02 7.43
CA LEU A 20 -5.41 2.75 8.15
C LEU A 20 -4.03 2.55 8.78
N CYS A 21 -2.95 2.76 8.03
CA CYS A 21 -1.61 2.62 8.60
C CYS A 21 -1.41 3.61 9.77
N PHE A 22 -1.74 4.88 9.58
CA PHE A 22 -1.67 5.88 10.65
C PHE A 22 -2.48 5.45 11.88
N PHE A 23 -3.75 5.08 11.69
CA PHE A 23 -4.63 4.62 12.77
C PHE A 23 -4.06 3.43 13.55
N LEU A 24 -3.48 2.45 12.87
CA LEU A 24 -2.89 1.27 13.51
C LEU A 24 -1.65 1.59 14.34
N LEU A 25 -0.83 2.55 13.89
CA LEU A 25 0.33 3.04 14.63
C LEU A 25 -0.07 3.68 15.97
N PHE A 26 -1.19 4.40 16.05
CA PHE A 26 -1.68 4.95 17.32
C PHE A 26 -2.40 3.93 18.18
N ARG A 27 -3.22 3.06 17.58
CA ARG A 27 -4.05 2.11 18.31
C ARG A 27 -3.23 1.07 19.07
N SER A 28 -2.13 0.60 18.47
CA SER A 28 -1.49 -0.65 18.91
C SER A 28 -0.07 -0.86 18.35
N PRO A 29 0.87 0.07 18.60
CA PRO A 29 2.20 0.06 17.98
C PRO A 29 3.08 -1.16 18.37
N LYS A 30 2.73 -1.86 19.45
CA LYS A 30 3.48 -3.04 19.93
C LYS A 30 3.01 -4.36 19.29
N SER A 31 1.89 -4.36 18.59
CA SER A 31 1.37 -5.59 17.95
C SER A 31 2.14 -5.88 16.66
N LYS A 32 2.82 -7.04 16.60
CA LYS A 32 3.51 -7.48 15.38
C LYS A 32 2.56 -7.58 14.18
N LEU A 33 1.35 -8.09 14.40
CA LEU A 33 0.32 -8.20 13.36
C LEU A 33 -0.04 -6.82 12.79
N ASN A 34 -0.24 -5.84 13.67
CA ASN A 34 -0.66 -4.50 13.26
C ASN A 34 0.49 -3.75 12.58
N ASN A 35 1.74 -3.98 13.00
CA ASN A 35 2.91 -3.41 12.35
C ASN A 35 3.09 -3.94 10.92
N VAL A 36 2.92 -5.26 10.71
CA VAL A 36 3.00 -5.85 9.36
C VAL A 36 1.82 -5.42 8.48
N PHE A 37 0.62 -5.31 9.05
CA PHE A 37 -0.53 -4.77 8.33
C PHE A 37 -0.38 -3.27 7.98
N CYS A 38 0.25 -2.48 8.87
CA CYS A 38 0.61 -1.09 8.56
C CYS A 38 1.61 -1.04 7.41
N LEU A 39 2.66 -1.87 7.42
CA LEU A 39 3.61 -1.95 6.30
C LEU A 39 2.90 -2.25 4.98
N PHE A 40 2.00 -3.24 4.98
CA PHE A 40 1.19 -3.59 3.80
C PHE A 40 0.36 -2.40 3.32
N THR A 41 -0.45 -1.79 4.19
CA THR A 41 -1.31 -0.64 3.84
C THR A 41 -0.50 0.58 3.43
N PHE A 42 0.67 0.83 4.03
CA PHE A 42 1.58 1.89 3.62
C PHE A 42 2.08 1.71 2.19
N VAL A 43 2.54 0.50 1.85
CA VAL A 43 3.01 0.17 0.49
C VAL A 43 1.87 0.30 -0.53
N VAL A 44 0.66 -0.17 -0.19
CA VAL A 44 -0.53 0.00 -1.03
C VAL A 44 -0.88 1.47 -1.22
N GLY A 45 -0.77 2.29 -0.18
CA GLY A 45 -0.96 3.74 -0.25
C GLY A 45 0.02 4.39 -1.23
N PHE A 46 1.32 4.06 -1.14
CA PHE A 46 2.34 4.53 -2.09
C PHE A 46 2.05 4.12 -3.52
N TRP A 47 1.65 2.87 -3.74
CA TRP A 47 1.25 2.38 -5.06
C TRP A 47 0.06 3.15 -5.62
N ALA A 48 -0.99 3.36 -4.82
CA ALA A 48 -2.20 4.07 -5.21
C ALA A 48 -1.92 5.57 -5.52
N THR A 49 -1.03 6.21 -4.76
CA THR A 49 -0.56 7.57 -5.06
C THR A 49 0.20 7.63 -6.38
N GLY A 50 1.11 6.70 -6.63
CA GLY A 50 1.84 6.63 -7.90
C GLY A 50 0.90 6.38 -9.10
N LEU A 51 -0.14 5.56 -8.90
CA LEU A 51 -1.19 5.33 -9.90
C LEU A 51 -1.97 6.61 -10.21
N PHE A 52 -2.37 7.37 -9.19
CA PHE A 52 -3.05 8.66 -9.37
C PHE A 52 -2.22 9.63 -10.23
N PHE A 53 -0.92 9.77 -9.93
CA PHE A 53 -0.03 10.65 -10.67
C PHE A 53 0.21 10.17 -12.10
N THR A 54 0.35 8.86 -12.31
CA THR A 54 0.54 8.28 -13.66
C THR A 54 -0.67 8.57 -14.55
N ILE A 55 -1.89 8.37 -14.04
CA ILE A 55 -3.12 8.58 -14.82
C ILE A 55 -3.42 10.07 -15.03
N SER A 56 -2.98 10.93 -14.09
CA SER A 56 -3.19 12.39 -14.17
C SER A 56 -2.10 13.13 -14.96
N ALA A 57 -1.03 12.44 -15.37
CA ALA A 57 0.09 13.03 -16.09
C ALA A 57 -0.35 13.59 -17.45
N ARG A 58 0.21 14.75 -17.82
CA ARG A 58 -0.07 15.42 -19.11
C ARG A 58 1.02 15.19 -20.15
N ASP A 59 2.17 14.72 -19.70
CA ASP A 59 3.36 14.45 -20.49
C ASP A 59 3.82 12.98 -20.30
N PRO A 60 4.38 12.34 -21.35
CA PRO A 60 4.82 10.95 -21.27
C PRO A 60 5.95 10.71 -20.26
N ASP A 61 6.86 11.66 -20.10
CA ASP A 61 8.03 11.51 -19.22
C ASP A 61 7.62 11.42 -17.75
N SER A 62 6.72 12.30 -17.29
CA SER A 62 6.15 12.23 -15.95
C SER A 62 5.33 10.96 -15.75
N ALA A 63 4.52 10.55 -16.73
CA ALA A 63 3.75 9.31 -16.65
C ALA A 63 4.67 8.09 -16.46
N LEU A 64 5.76 8.02 -17.22
CA LEU A 64 6.74 6.93 -17.12
C LEU A 64 7.48 6.96 -15.78
N PHE A 65 7.84 8.14 -15.28
CA PHE A 65 8.48 8.31 -13.98
C PHE A 65 7.60 7.78 -12.84
N PHE A 66 6.35 8.23 -12.75
CA PHE A 66 5.42 7.77 -11.72
C PHE A 66 5.06 6.29 -11.87
N ASN A 67 5.00 5.79 -13.10
CA ASN A 67 4.79 4.37 -13.35
C ASN A 67 5.97 3.51 -12.86
N ARG A 68 7.21 3.95 -13.04
CA ARG A 68 8.37 3.26 -12.45
C ARG A 68 8.34 3.31 -10.92
N ALA A 69 7.97 4.45 -10.35
CA ALA A 69 7.84 4.60 -8.90
C ALA A 69 6.77 3.68 -8.30
N LEU A 70 5.59 3.59 -8.93
CA LEU A 70 4.52 2.71 -8.43
C LEU A 70 4.87 1.23 -8.56
N MET A 71 5.63 0.83 -9.58
CA MET A 71 6.08 -0.56 -9.73
C MET A 71 7.03 -0.98 -8.61
N MET A 72 7.87 -0.08 -8.10
CA MET A 72 8.69 -0.38 -6.91
C MET A 72 7.81 -0.74 -5.72
N ALA A 73 6.74 0.03 -5.47
CA ALA A 73 5.77 -0.29 -4.42
C ALA A 73 5.04 -1.62 -4.72
N ALA A 74 4.63 -1.85 -5.97
CA ALA A 74 3.89 -3.05 -6.38
C ALA A 74 4.62 -4.36 -6.03
N VAL A 75 5.96 -4.39 -6.16
CA VAL A 75 6.77 -5.58 -5.83
C VAL A 75 6.72 -5.92 -4.33
N PHE A 76 6.56 -4.92 -3.46
CA PHE A 76 6.50 -5.15 -2.00
C PHE A 76 5.11 -5.54 -1.49
N ILE A 77 4.05 -5.29 -2.25
CA ILE A 77 2.66 -5.65 -1.89
C ILE A 77 2.52 -7.15 -1.59
N PRO A 78 2.89 -8.09 -2.49
CA PRO A 78 2.69 -9.52 -2.22
C PRO A 78 3.50 -10.02 -1.02
N SER A 79 4.76 -9.57 -0.87
CA SER A 79 5.60 -9.96 0.26
C SER A 79 5.03 -9.46 1.60
N SER A 80 4.65 -8.19 1.69
CA SER A 80 4.05 -7.63 2.91
C SER A 80 2.68 -8.25 3.22
N TYR A 81 1.87 -8.54 2.20
CA TYR A 81 0.60 -9.24 2.36
C TYR A 81 0.80 -10.68 2.85
N LEU A 82 1.77 -11.41 2.30
CA LEU A 82 2.09 -12.77 2.74
C LEU A 82 2.49 -12.79 4.22
N HIS A 83 3.39 -11.89 4.64
CA HIS A 83 3.78 -11.78 6.04
C HIS A 83 2.58 -11.46 6.94
N PHE A 84 1.68 -10.59 6.49
CA PHE A 84 0.44 -10.28 7.20
C PHE A 84 -0.43 -11.54 7.37
N VAL A 85 -0.69 -12.27 6.28
CA VAL A 85 -1.50 -13.50 6.31
C VAL A 85 -0.87 -14.57 7.19
N CYS A 86 0.44 -14.79 7.09
CA CYS A 86 1.13 -15.77 7.93
C CYS A 86 1.08 -15.43 9.42
N LEU A 87 1.16 -14.13 9.79
CA LEU A 87 0.96 -13.69 11.18
C LEU A 87 -0.50 -13.80 11.61
N LEU A 88 -1.44 -13.43 10.74
CA LEU A 88 -2.88 -13.50 11.01
C LEU A 88 -3.33 -14.93 11.30
N LEU A 89 -2.79 -15.89 10.54
CA LEU A 89 -3.09 -17.32 10.68
C LEU A 89 -2.22 -18.04 11.71
N GLY A 90 -1.27 -17.37 12.36
CA GLY A 90 -0.38 -17.99 13.35
C GLY A 90 0.64 -18.99 12.79
N ILE A 91 0.83 -19.04 11.46
CA ILE A 91 1.72 -20.00 10.77
C ILE A 91 3.18 -19.88 11.26
N TYR A 92 3.63 -18.67 11.60
CA TYR A 92 4.97 -18.46 12.14
C TYR A 92 5.17 -19.08 13.54
N GLU A 93 4.11 -19.19 14.33
CA GLU A 93 4.19 -19.80 15.66
C GLU A 93 4.16 -21.32 15.58
N GLU A 94 3.41 -21.88 14.63
CA GLU A 94 3.35 -23.31 14.36
C GLU A 94 4.71 -23.86 13.87
N LYS A 95 5.42 -23.13 13.01
CA LYS A 95 6.75 -23.54 12.51
C LYS A 95 7.90 -23.39 13.53
N LYS A 96 7.65 -22.73 14.67
CA LYS A 96 8.67 -22.52 15.71
C LYS A 96 8.64 -23.60 16.79
N LYS A 97 7.58 -24.42 16.85
CA LYS A 97 7.49 -25.63 17.67
C LYS A 97 8.14 -26.80 16.94
#